data_AF-A0A6N7FBW7-F1
#
_entry.id   AF-A0A6N7FBW7-F1
#
_cell.length_a   1.000
_cell.length_b   1.000
_cell.length_c   1.000
_cell.angle_alpha   90.00
_cell.angle_beta   90.00
_cell.angle_gamma   90.00
#
_symmetry.space_group_name_H-M   'P 1'
#
loop_
_entity.id
_entity.type
_entity.pdbx_description
1 polymer ?
#
loop_
_entity_poly.entity_id
_entity_poly.type
_entity_poly.pdbx_seq_one_letter_code
_entity_poly.pdbx_strand_id
1 'polypeptide(L)' 'MNLSKQSIENLLDLVEIKIGCLQVIDRDDARELKHLEVCRRELMGMQEEARSQRRRGRPVVVAVATRH' A
#
# COMPACT_ATOMS: atom_id res chain seq x y z
N MET A 1 -9.82 8.15 -4.82
CA MET A 1 -10.56 7.31 -3.84
C MET A 1 -9.64 7.06 -2.66
N ASN A 2 -10.10 7.13 -1.42
CA ASN A 2 -9.27 6.86 -0.25
C ASN A 2 -9.56 5.46 0.29
N LEU A 3 -8.64 4.51 0.10
CA LEU A 3 -8.71 3.18 0.69
C LEU A 3 -8.19 3.21 2.13
N SER A 4 -8.73 2.34 2.99
CA SER A 4 -8.19 2.17 4.34
C SER A 4 -6.84 1.43 4.30
N LYS A 5 -6.00 1.63 5.32
CA LYS A 5 -4.72 0.89 5.47
C LYS A 5 -4.93 -0.63 5.38
N GLN A 6 -5.94 -1.14 6.09
CA GLN A 6 -6.28 -2.56 6.08
C GLN A 6 -6.69 -3.03 4.67
N SER A 7 -7.44 -2.21 3.94
CA SER A 7 -7.83 -2.54 2.56
C SER A 7 -6.62 -2.62 1.63
N ILE A 8 -5.66 -1.69 1.76
CA ILE A 8 -4.41 -1.71 0.97
C ILE A 8 -3.58 -2.95 1.31
N GLU A 9 -3.47 -3.31 2.60
CA GLU A 9 -2.76 -4.52 3.04
C GLU A 9 -3.41 -5.78 2.48
N ASN A 10 -4.73 -5.92 2.60
CA ASN A 10 -5.45 -7.05 2.02
C ASN A 10 -5.30 -7.14 0.49
N LEU A 11 -5.31 -6.01 -0.22
CA LEU A 11 -5.13 -5.99 -1.67
C LEU A 11 -3.70 -6.38 -2.07
N LEU A 12 -2.68 -5.95 -1.32
CA LEU A 12 -1.30 -6.39 -1.53
C LEU A 12 -1.16 -7.90 -1.37
N ASP A 13 -1.75 -8.46 -0.31
CA ASP A 13 -1.73 -9.91 -0.08
C ASP A 13 -2.37 -10.67 -1.24
N LEU A 14 -3.54 -10.22 -1.72
CA LEU A 14 -4.23 -10.84 -2.84
C LEU A 14 -3.43 -10.78 -4.15
N VAL A 15 -2.75 -9.66 -4.41
CA VAL A 15 -1.91 -9.49 -5.61
C VAL A 15 -0.67 -10.39 -5.52
N GLU A 16 0.00 -10.44 -4.37
CA GLU A 16 1.16 -11.31 -4.14
C GLU A 16 0.78 -12.79 -4.30
N ILE A 17 -0.36 -13.22 -3.73
CA ILE A 17 -0.88 -14.59 -3.90
C ILE A 17 -1.12 -14.87 -5.39
N LYS A 18 -1.80 -13.95 -6.10
CA LYS A 18 -2.11 -14.17 -7.51
C LYS A 18 -0.85 -14.25 -8.38
N ILE A 19 0.15 -13.39 -8.14
CA ILE A 19 1.45 -13.47 -8.82
C ILE A 19 2.13 -14.81 -8.52
N GLY A 20 2.15 -15.22 -7.25
CA GLY A 20 2.83 -16.46 -6.81
C GLY A 20 2.23 -17.73 -7.40
N CYS A 21 0.94 -17.72 -7.75
CA CYS A 21 0.27 -18.85 -8.39
C CYS A 21 0.18 -18.74 -9.92
N LEU A 22 0.55 -17.60 -10.51
CA LEU A 22 0.45 -17.38 -11.96
C LEU A 22 1.56 -18.16 -12.69
N GLN A 23 1.18 -18.99 -13.65
CA GLN A 23 2.11 -19.63 -14.58
C GLN A 23 2.11 -18.85 -15.89
N VAL A 24 3.29 -18.46 -16.37
CA VAL A 24 3.42 -17.74 -17.64
C VAL A 24 3.62 -18.76 -18.75
N ILE A 25 2.55 -19.07 -19.47
CA ILE A 25 2.55 -20.06 -20.56
C ILE A 25 2.57 -19.34 -21.91
N ASP A 26 1.84 -18.22 -22.02
CA ASP A 26 1.75 -17.46 -23.25
C ASP A 26 1.90 -15.93 -23.05
N ARG A 27 1.60 -15.19 -24.12
CA ARG A 27 1.73 -13.73 -24.14
C ARG A 27 0.62 -13.04 -23.34
N ASP A 28 -0.53 -13.67 -23.15
CA ASP A 28 -1.61 -13.15 -22.32
C ASP A 28 -1.25 -13.27 -20.85
N ASP A 29 -0.70 -14.41 -20.42
CA ASP A 29 -0.22 -14.58 -19.04
C ASP A 29 0.90 -13.59 -18.72
N ALA A 30 1.82 -13.36 -19.66
CA ALA A 30 2.89 -12.38 -19.51
C ALA A 30 2.34 -10.94 -19.38
N ARG A 31 1.25 -10.62 -20.11
CA ARG A 31 0.56 -9.33 -19.97
C ARG A 31 -0.12 -9.22 -18.61
N GLU A 32 -0.76 -10.27 -18.14
CA GLU A 32 -1.41 -10.31 -16.85
C GLU A 32 -0.41 -10.17 -15.70
N LEU A 33 0.72 -10.88 -15.75
CA LEU A 33 1.80 -10.72 -14.78
C LEU A 33 2.26 -9.26 -14.70
N LYS A 34 2.48 -8.63 -15.85
CA LYS A 34 2.89 -7.22 -15.92
C LYS A 34 1.85 -6.29 -15.30
N HIS A 35 0.55 -6.54 -15.51
CA HIS A 35 -0.51 -5.77 -14.88
C HIS A 35 -0.52 -5.96 -13.36
N LEU A 36 -0.31 -7.18 -12.86
CA LEU A 36 -0.24 -7.46 -11.42
C LEU A 36 0.97 -6.78 -10.77
N GLU A 37 2.14 -6.76 -11.44
CA GLU A 37 3.31 -6.04 -10.95
C GLU A 37 3.10 -4.52 -10.90
N VAL A 38 2.41 -3.94 -11.89
CA VAL A 38 2.01 -2.53 -11.87
C VAL A 38 1.07 -2.27 -10.69
N CYS A 39 0.03 -3.09 -10.53
CA CYS A 39 -0.92 -2.97 -9.42
C CYS A 39 -0.22 -3.04 -8.05
N ARG A 40 0.75 -3.97 -7.90
CA ARG A 40 1.56 -4.07 -6.67
C ARG A 40 2.31 -2.77 -6.38
N ARG A 41 2.97 -2.19 -7.38
CA ARG A 41 3.72 -0.93 -7.22
C ARG A 41 2.80 0.22 -6.82
N GLU A 42 1.62 0.33 -7.43
CA GLU A 42 0.64 1.35 -7.09
C GLU A 42 0.15 1.20 -5.65
N LEU A 43 -0.20 -0.01 -5.22
CA LEU A 43 -0.63 -0.29 -3.84
C LEU A 43 0.47 -0.01 -2.81
N MET A 44 1.72 -0.33 -3.12
CA MET A 44 2.87 0.04 -2.27
C MET A 44 2.99 1.57 -2.14
N GLY A 45 2.86 2.32 -3.23
CA GLY A 45 2.86 3.78 -3.20
C GLY A 45 1.74 4.34 -2.33
N MET A 46 0.52 3.81 -2.48
CA MET A 46 -0.61 4.19 -1.62
C MET A 46 -0.37 3.88 -0.14
N GLN A 47 0.33 2.79 0.18
CA GLN A 47 0.71 2.45 1.56
C GLN A 47 1.69 3.47 2.14
N GLU A 48 2.68 3.92 1.36
CA GLU A 48 3.65 4.94 1.77
C GLU A 48 3.01 6.32 1.94
N GLU A 49 2.10 6.69 1.05
CA GLU A 49 1.30 7.91 1.17
C GLU A 49 0.45 7.91 2.45
N ALA A 50 -0.25 6.79 2.73
CA ALA A 50 -1.03 6.63 3.95
C ALA A 50 -0.17 6.72 5.23
N ARG A 51 1.07 6.22 5.20
CA ARG A 51 2.03 6.37 6.30
C ARG A 51 2.48 7.84 6.45
N SER A 52 2.72 8.53 5.34
CA SER A 52 3.19 9.91 5.32
C SER A 52 2.12 10.90 5.81
N GLN A 53 0.85 10.68 5.45
CA GLN A 53 -0.29 11.47 5.95
C GLN A 53 -0.42 11.41 7.48
N ARG A 54 -0.19 10.24 8.09
CA ARG A 54 -0.19 10.08 9.56
C ARG A 54 0.93 10.86 10.26
N ARG A 55 2.10 10.99 9.63
CA ARG A 55 3.21 11.77 10.20
C ARG A 55 2.94 13.27 10.16
N ARG A 56 2.24 13.74 9.13
CA ARG A 56 1.92 15.16 8.94
C ARG A 56 0.77 15.66 9.83
N GLY A 57 -0.11 14.76 10.27
CA GLY A 57 -1.29 15.07 11.09
C GLY A 57 -1.11 14.95 12.61
N ARG A 58 0.08 14.63 13.15
CA ARG A 58 0.28 14.56 14.60
C ARG A 58 0.69 15.94 15.15
N PRO A 59 -0.18 16.66 15.89
CA PRO A 59 0.27 17.83 16.62
C PRO A 59 1.27 17.35 17.66
N VAL A 60 2.47 17.93 17.67
CA VAL A 60 3.36 17.81 18.82
C VAL A 60 2.68 18.57 19.95
N VAL A 61 1.91 17.87 20.78
CA VAL A 61 1.49 18.40 22.07
C VAL A 61 2.75 18.54 22.91
N VAL A 62 3.38 19.71 22.80
CA VAL A 62 4.42 20.16 23.71
C VAL A 62 3.71 20.41 25.04
N ALA A 63 3.79 19.45 25.94
CA ALA A 63 3.36 19.62 27.32
C ALA A 63 4.27 20.68 27.97
N VAL A 64 3.84 21.94 27.91
CA VAL A 64 4.42 22.99 28.75
C VAL A 64 3.96 22.71 30.17
N ALA A 65 4.87 22.12 30.94
CA ALA A 65 4.77 22.04 32.38
C ALA A 65 4.95 23.45 32.96
N THR A 66 3.86 24.18 33.15
CA THR A 66 3.89 25.42 33.94
C THR A 66 3.78 25.04 35.41
N ARG A 67 4.93 24.92 36.07
CA ARG A 67 5.06 25.15 37.51
C ARG A 67 4.94 26.66 37.72
N HIS A 68 4.05 27.10 38.62
CA HIS A 68 4.32 28.08 39.68
C HIS A 68 3.08 28.30 40.54
#